data_AF-A0A7J9PA69-F1
#
_entry.id   AF-A0A7J9PA69-F1
#
_cell.length_a   1.000
_cell.length_b   1.000
_cell.length_c   1.000
_cell.angle_alpha   90.00
_cell.angle_beta   90.00
_cell.angle_gamma   90.00
#
_symmetry.space_group_name_H-M   'P 1'
#
loop_
_entity.id
_entity.type
_entity.pdbx_description
1 polymer ?
#
loop_
_entity_poly.entity_id
_entity_poly.type
_entity_poly.pdbx_seq_one_letter_code
_entity_poly.pdbx_strand_id
1 'polypeptide(L)'
;MDNNLEFRPWTQEKRNLKHLNQLKEDILNNFEELNLKDEKIIVMLSGGKDSAVSLAIAKDLGLNVHLCVHFVHKWSWDISTNEAKKLADRFNVPIIFPDITEELAKKTQGAKGKSICRICKTIMKARMIDIAKVENAKIIMTGETALEKIAGPVFQYIRENNAHVKRKDELELYKKMEITKVPKRYKIHFFRPLIRVGHFDVFNLQKYYKIDIKRVSEAGNKIGYWREGCCLQYCTPTCELTTELFDDLYKINKKATEIARNCGFRASITLPAKEITVIPEEEKYFKKIEEILKEI
;
A
#
# COMPACT_ATOMS: atom_id res chain seq x y z
N MET A 1 19.28 -17.12 -19.88
CA MET A 1 17.93 -17.66 -19.64
C MET A 1 17.12 -16.55 -19.01
N ASP A 2 16.22 -15.93 -19.77
CA ASP A 2 15.28 -14.96 -19.22
C ASP A 2 14.35 -15.68 -18.24
N ASN A 3 14.61 -15.51 -16.95
CA ASN A 3 13.73 -16.01 -15.89
C ASN A 3 12.44 -15.18 -15.92
N ASN A 4 11.50 -15.55 -16.77
CA ASN A 4 10.16 -14.99 -16.75
C ASN A 4 9.38 -15.62 -15.60
N LEU A 5 8.98 -14.81 -14.62
CA LEU A 5 8.25 -15.28 -13.45
C LEU A 5 6.80 -15.63 -13.84
N GLU A 6 6.43 -16.91 -13.73
CA GLU A 6 5.03 -17.34 -13.87
C GLU A 6 4.22 -17.00 -12.61
N PHE A 7 2.99 -16.54 -12.83
CA PHE A 7 2.04 -16.26 -11.75
C PHE A 7 1.20 -17.49 -11.39
N ARG A 8 0.67 -17.52 -10.18
CA ARG A 8 -0.16 -18.64 -9.70
C ARG A 8 -1.51 -18.73 -10.43
N PRO A 9 -2.13 -19.93 -10.48
CA PRO A 9 -3.41 -20.16 -11.19
C PRO A 9 -4.50 -19.13 -10.87
N TRP A 10 -4.60 -18.69 -9.61
CA TRP A 10 -5.57 -17.66 -9.23
C TRP A 10 -5.39 -16.35 -10.03
N THR A 11 -4.16 -15.86 -10.18
CA THR A 11 -3.87 -14.63 -10.94
C THR A 11 -4.11 -14.86 -12.44
N GLN A 12 -3.71 -16.03 -12.95
CA GLN A 12 -3.94 -16.38 -14.35
C GLN A 12 -5.43 -16.40 -14.71
N GLU A 13 -6.24 -17.14 -13.95
CA GLU A 13 -7.65 -17.37 -14.22
C GLU A 13 -8.53 -16.16 -13.87
N LYS A 14 -8.28 -15.49 -12.74
CA LYS A 14 -9.15 -14.41 -12.26
C LYS A 14 -8.77 -13.05 -12.82
N ARG A 15 -7.56 -12.88 -13.33
CA ARG A 15 -7.02 -11.59 -13.77
C ARG A 15 -6.42 -11.61 -15.18
N ASN A 16 -6.53 -12.73 -15.90
CA ASN A 16 -5.99 -12.93 -17.25
C ASN A 16 -4.52 -12.50 -17.36
N LEU A 17 -3.71 -12.90 -16.38
CA LEU A 17 -2.31 -12.49 -16.27
C LEU A 17 -1.42 -13.69 -15.93
N LYS A 18 -0.64 -14.15 -16.91
CA LYS A 18 0.09 -15.41 -16.88
C LYS A 18 1.48 -15.29 -16.26
N HIS A 19 2.22 -14.25 -16.63
CA HIS A 19 3.61 -14.10 -16.22
C HIS A 19 4.06 -12.63 -16.22
N LEU A 20 5.22 -12.35 -15.63
CA LEU A 20 5.76 -11.00 -15.48
C LEU A 20 5.97 -10.29 -16.82
N ASN A 21 6.47 -10.97 -17.85
CA ASN A 21 6.67 -10.32 -19.16
C ASN A 21 5.34 -9.82 -19.77
N GLN A 22 4.24 -10.56 -19.61
CA GLN A 22 2.92 -10.10 -20.06
C GLN A 22 2.50 -8.84 -19.29
N LEU A 23 2.72 -8.81 -17.97
CA LEU A 23 2.43 -7.62 -17.16
C LEU A 23 3.21 -6.40 -17.69
N LYS A 24 4.50 -6.59 -17.96
CA LYS A 24 5.39 -5.53 -18.47
C LYS A 24 4.93 -5.02 -19.83
N GLU A 25 4.65 -5.92 -20.77
CA GLU A 25 4.14 -5.60 -22.11
C GLU A 25 2.80 -4.85 -22.03
N ASP A 26 1.84 -5.35 -21.26
CA ASP A 26 0.55 -4.72 -21.04
C ASP A 26 0.70 -3.29 -20.48
N ILE A 27 1.60 -3.08 -19.51
CA ILE A 27 1.89 -1.75 -18.96
C ILE A 27 2.44 -0.83 -20.05
N LEU A 28 3.46 -1.24 -20.78
CA LEU A 28 4.08 -0.41 -21.81
C LEU A 28 3.09 -0.05 -22.93
N ASN A 29 2.24 -1.01 -23.33
CA ASN A 29 1.17 -0.79 -24.30
C ASN A 29 0.16 0.24 -23.78
N ASN A 30 -0.27 0.15 -22.52
CA ASN A 30 -1.18 1.15 -21.95
C ASN A 30 -0.55 2.56 -21.90
N PHE A 31 0.75 2.65 -21.58
CA PHE A 31 1.45 3.94 -21.57
C PHE A 31 1.60 4.53 -22.98
N GLU A 32 1.86 3.69 -23.98
CA GLU A 32 1.89 4.10 -25.39
C GLU A 32 0.52 4.58 -25.87
N GLU A 33 -0.53 3.78 -25.68
CA GLU A 33 -1.90 4.10 -26.09
C GLU A 33 -2.40 5.43 -25.50
N LEU A 34 -1.95 5.76 -24.28
CA LEU A 34 -2.33 6.99 -23.58
C LEU A 34 -1.38 8.16 -23.83
N ASN A 35 -0.30 7.97 -24.60
CA ASN A 35 0.77 8.94 -24.81
C ASN A 35 1.38 9.45 -23.49
N LEU A 36 1.78 8.52 -22.62
CA LEU A 36 2.25 8.77 -21.26
C LEU A 36 3.68 8.29 -20.97
N LYS A 37 4.40 7.72 -21.95
CA LYS A 37 5.71 7.08 -21.73
C LYS A 37 6.74 8.00 -21.06
N ASP A 38 6.82 9.25 -21.50
CA ASP A 38 7.81 10.21 -21.02
C ASP A 38 7.30 11.08 -19.84
N GLU A 39 6.03 10.91 -19.47
CA GLU A 39 5.40 11.72 -18.43
C GLU A 39 5.91 11.37 -17.04
N LYS A 40 6.11 12.40 -16.22
CA LYS A 40 6.60 12.23 -14.85
C LYS A 40 5.59 11.44 -14.01
N ILE A 41 6.12 10.44 -13.32
CA ILE A 41 5.43 9.64 -12.32
C ILE A 41 5.90 10.05 -10.93
N ILE A 42 4.95 10.38 -10.06
CA ILE A 42 5.21 10.55 -8.63
C ILE A 42 4.61 9.38 -7.84
N VAL A 43 5.34 8.86 -6.85
CA VAL A 43 5.06 7.56 -6.22
C VAL A 43 4.65 7.73 -4.78
N MET A 44 3.52 7.14 -4.39
CA MET A 44 3.18 6.97 -2.97
C MET A 44 3.92 5.75 -2.42
N LEU A 45 5.10 5.96 -1.82
CA LEU A 45 5.99 4.91 -1.33
C LEU A 45 5.81 4.72 0.17
N SER A 46 5.15 3.65 0.60
CA SER A 46 4.82 3.44 2.03
C SER A 46 5.92 2.73 2.83
N GLY A 47 7.01 2.31 2.19
CA GLY A 47 8.04 1.45 2.79
C GLY A 47 7.61 -0.03 2.93
N GLY A 48 6.40 -0.38 2.50
CA GLY A 48 5.89 -1.75 2.48
C GLY A 48 6.14 -2.46 1.14
N LYS A 49 6.03 -3.79 1.16
CA LYS A 49 6.34 -4.67 0.01
C LYS A 49 5.61 -4.28 -1.28
N ASP A 50 4.32 -3.96 -1.20
CA ASP A 50 3.50 -3.74 -2.40
C ASP A 50 3.96 -2.46 -3.13
N SER A 51 4.21 -1.38 -2.37
CA SER A 51 4.75 -0.13 -2.92
C SER A 51 6.19 -0.30 -3.44
N ALA A 52 7.00 -1.12 -2.78
CA ALA A 52 8.37 -1.41 -3.18
C ALA A 52 8.44 -2.19 -4.50
N VAL A 53 7.63 -3.24 -4.64
CA VAL A 53 7.53 -4.04 -5.87
C VAL A 53 6.96 -3.18 -7.01
N SER A 54 5.99 -2.31 -6.74
CA SER A 54 5.45 -1.38 -7.74
C SER A 54 6.53 -0.44 -8.27
N LEU A 55 7.35 0.12 -7.38
CA LEU A 55 8.50 0.95 -7.75
C LEU A 55 9.51 0.15 -8.59
N ALA A 56 9.83 -1.06 -8.18
CA ALA A 56 10.74 -1.93 -8.92
C ALA A 56 10.26 -2.21 -10.35
N ILE A 57 8.98 -2.55 -10.53
CA ILE A 57 8.39 -2.76 -11.86
C ILE A 57 8.50 -1.48 -12.71
N ALA A 58 8.13 -0.32 -12.16
CA ALA A 58 8.19 0.93 -12.90
C ALA A 58 9.62 1.28 -13.36
N LYS A 59 10.62 1.03 -12.51
CA LYS A 59 12.03 1.26 -12.84
C LYS A 59 12.59 0.25 -13.85
N ASP A 60 12.22 -1.02 -13.72
CA ASP A 60 12.55 -2.11 -14.65
C ASP A 60 11.99 -1.85 -16.06
N LEU A 61 10.83 -1.20 -16.14
CA LEU A 61 10.23 -0.74 -17.40
C LEU A 61 10.85 0.54 -17.98
N GLY A 62 11.82 1.15 -17.31
CA GLY A 62 12.43 2.41 -17.75
C GLY A 62 11.50 3.62 -17.71
N LEU A 63 10.40 3.56 -16.94
CA LEU A 63 9.45 4.68 -16.84
C LEU A 63 10.04 5.86 -16.05
N ASN A 64 9.55 7.06 -16.35
CA ASN A 64 10.01 8.32 -15.74
C ASN A 64 9.49 8.50 -14.30
N VAL A 65 10.03 7.68 -13.38
CA VAL A 65 9.78 7.81 -11.95
C VAL A 65 10.58 9.00 -11.39
N HIS A 66 9.88 10.12 -11.22
CA HIS A 66 10.46 11.44 -10.90
C HIS A 66 10.67 11.64 -9.39
N LEU A 67 9.70 11.25 -8.57
CA LEU A 67 9.72 11.55 -7.13
C LEU A 67 8.98 10.48 -6.32
N CYS A 68 9.56 10.04 -5.21
CA CYS A 68 8.87 9.28 -4.18
C CYS A 68 8.33 10.21 -3.08
N VAL A 69 7.15 9.89 -2.57
CA VAL A 69 6.49 10.60 -1.48
C VAL A 69 6.12 9.59 -0.40
N HIS A 70 6.70 9.77 0.80
CA HIS A 70 6.35 8.99 1.98
C HIS A 70 5.72 9.92 3.02
N PHE A 71 4.40 9.85 3.18
CA PHE A 71 3.72 10.66 4.19
C PHE A 71 4.03 10.16 5.59
N VAL A 72 4.39 11.09 6.47
CA VAL A 72 4.67 10.82 7.88
C VAL A 72 3.65 11.52 8.76
N HIS A 73 3.47 11.01 9.96
CA HIS A 73 2.82 11.71 11.06
C HIS A 73 3.49 11.29 12.38
N LYS A 74 3.21 12.01 13.46
CA LYS A 74 3.77 11.76 14.82
C LYS A 74 3.75 10.28 15.24
N TRP A 75 2.70 9.55 14.86
CA TRP A 75 2.49 8.14 15.21
C TRP A 75 2.98 7.12 14.16
N SER A 76 3.77 7.53 13.18
CA SER A 76 4.32 6.64 12.15
C SER A 76 5.50 5.83 12.70
N TRP A 77 5.72 4.62 12.16
CA TRP A 77 6.88 3.82 12.52
C TRP A 77 8.14 4.28 11.78
N ASP A 78 9.22 4.52 12.52
CA ASP A 78 10.53 4.87 11.95
C ASP A 78 11.03 3.79 10.97
N ILE A 79 10.73 2.52 11.24
CA ILE A 79 11.10 1.41 10.35
C ILE A 79 10.50 1.58 8.96
N SER A 80 9.22 1.94 8.85
CA SER A 80 8.57 2.14 7.55
C SER A 80 9.15 3.32 6.79
N THR A 81 9.45 4.41 7.50
CA THR A 81 10.12 5.60 6.94
C THR A 81 11.52 5.26 6.42
N ASN A 82 12.30 4.53 7.21
CA ASN A 82 13.66 4.11 6.87
C ASN A 82 13.67 3.15 5.67
N GLU A 83 12.73 2.20 5.61
CA GLU A 83 12.60 1.31 4.45
C GLU A 83 12.16 2.06 3.19
N ALA A 84 11.25 3.04 3.31
CA ALA A 84 10.88 3.90 2.18
C ALA A 84 12.09 4.67 1.63
N LYS A 85 12.90 5.27 2.51
CA LYS A 85 14.13 5.96 2.13
C LYS A 85 15.12 5.01 1.44
N LYS A 86 15.42 3.87 2.07
CA LYS A 86 16.32 2.82 1.54
C LYS A 86 15.88 2.34 0.16
N LEU A 87 14.58 2.17 -0.07
CA LEU A 87 14.04 1.77 -1.37
C LEU A 87 14.20 2.87 -2.43
N ALA A 88 13.89 4.12 -2.08
CA ALA A 88 14.08 5.24 -3.01
C ALA A 88 15.57 5.41 -3.40
N ASP A 89 16.47 5.35 -2.41
CA ASP A 89 17.92 5.40 -2.60
C ASP A 89 18.39 4.25 -3.52
N ARG A 90 17.92 3.02 -3.28
CA ARG A 90 18.24 1.85 -4.10
C ARG A 90 17.89 2.04 -5.59
N PHE A 91 16.77 2.70 -5.87
CA PHE A 91 16.30 2.93 -7.24
C PHE A 91 16.73 4.28 -7.82
N ASN A 92 17.58 5.02 -7.09
CA ASN A 92 18.04 6.37 -7.43
C ASN A 92 16.88 7.32 -7.78
N VAL A 93 15.88 7.36 -6.89
CA VAL A 93 14.73 8.27 -7.00
C VAL A 93 14.72 9.19 -5.79
N PRO A 94 14.63 10.52 -5.96
CA PRO A 94 14.45 11.44 -4.85
C PRO A 94 13.22 11.07 -4.00
N ILE A 95 13.28 11.36 -2.69
CA ILE A 95 12.16 11.13 -1.78
C ILE A 95 11.93 12.33 -0.88
N ILE A 96 10.66 12.67 -0.67
CA ILE A 96 10.22 13.66 0.33
C ILE A 96 9.33 13.03 1.39
N PHE A 97 9.27 13.67 2.55
CA PHE A 97 8.54 13.21 3.74
C PHE A 97 7.53 14.26 4.24
N PRO A 98 6.41 14.51 3.53
CA PRO A 98 5.41 15.47 4.00
C PRO A 98 4.77 15.00 5.31
N ASP A 99 4.78 15.87 6.32
CA ASP A 99 4.12 15.63 7.61
C ASP A 99 2.62 16.01 7.50
N ILE A 100 1.74 15.09 7.90
CA ILE A 100 0.28 15.27 7.90
C ILE A 100 -0.33 15.25 9.31
N THR A 101 0.48 15.35 10.37
CA THR A 101 0.06 15.22 11.78
C THR A 101 -1.07 16.17 12.13
N GLU A 102 -0.91 17.47 11.87
CA GLU A 102 -1.90 18.48 12.23
C GLU A 102 -3.23 18.28 11.47
N GLU A 103 -3.13 18.01 10.16
CA GLU A 103 -4.31 17.78 9.32
C GLU A 103 -5.05 16.50 9.73
N LEU A 104 -4.31 15.45 10.10
CA LEU A 104 -4.85 14.20 10.61
C LEU A 104 -5.56 14.41 11.95
N ALA A 105 -4.92 15.09 12.91
CA ALA A 105 -5.54 15.41 14.20
C ALA A 105 -6.84 16.20 14.02
N LYS A 106 -6.82 17.25 13.19
CA LYS A 106 -8.00 18.07 12.91
C LYS A 106 -9.14 17.30 12.25
N LYS A 107 -8.85 16.45 11.27
CA LYS A 107 -9.89 15.69 10.52
C LYS A 107 -10.40 14.45 11.25
N THR A 108 -9.72 14.01 12.31
CA THR A 108 -10.12 12.83 13.09
C THR A 108 -10.97 13.18 14.30
N GLN A 109 -10.98 14.45 14.74
CA GLN A 109 -11.82 14.91 15.85
C GLN A 109 -13.30 14.51 15.66
N GLY A 110 -13.85 13.82 16.66
CA GLY A 110 -15.24 13.31 16.64
C GLY A 110 -15.51 12.15 15.68
N ALA A 111 -14.52 11.69 14.91
CA ALA A 111 -14.67 10.54 14.05
C ALA A 111 -14.54 9.23 14.84
N LYS A 112 -15.06 8.14 14.25
CA LYS A 112 -14.98 6.80 14.85
C LYS A 112 -13.73 6.06 14.41
N GLY A 113 -13.18 5.21 15.30
CA GLY A 113 -11.99 4.40 15.09
C GLY A 113 -11.90 3.73 13.72
N LYS A 114 -13.00 3.12 13.25
CA LYS A 114 -13.07 2.47 11.92
C LYS A 114 -12.73 3.38 10.72
N SER A 115 -12.76 4.70 10.90
CA SER A 115 -12.54 5.69 9.83
C SER A 115 -11.10 6.18 9.72
N ILE A 116 -10.22 5.93 10.70
CA ILE A 116 -8.88 6.53 10.76
C ILE A 116 -8.06 6.34 9.48
N CYS A 117 -7.90 5.10 9.02
CA CYS A 117 -7.17 4.77 7.80
C CYS A 117 -7.81 5.38 6.54
N ARG A 118 -9.14 5.55 6.51
CA ARG A 118 -9.85 6.18 5.39
C ARG A 118 -9.62 7.69 5.36
N ILE A 119 -9.64 8.33 6.52
CA ILE A 119 -9.36 9.76 6.69
C ILE A 119 -7.92 10.04 6.27
N CYS A 120 -6.95 9.30 6.81
CA CYS A 120 -5.53 9.41 6.47
C CYS A 120 -5.29 9.25 4.96
N LYS A 121 -5.82 8.18 4.34
CA LYS A 121 -5.74 7.99 2.87
C LYS A 121 -6.35 9.14 2.06
N THR A 122 -7.40 9.78 2.58
CA THR A 122 -8.03 10.93 1.90
C THR A 122 -7.13 12.16 1.94
N ILE A 123 -6.50 12.43 3.09
CA ILE A 123 -5.50 13.49 3.26
C ILE A 123 -4.32 13.27 2.33
N MET A 124 -3.71 12.08 2.39
CA MET A 124 -2.56 11.71 1.56
C MET A 124 -2.86 11.88 0.07
N LYS A 125 -4.02 11.40 -0.40
CA LYS A 125 -4.41 11.55 -1.81
C LYS A 125 -4.64 13.01 -2.21
N ALA A 126 -5.17 13.86 -1.33
CA ALA A 126 -5.32 15.28 -1.62
C ALA A 126 -3.93 15.95 -1.74
N ARG A 127 -3.06 15.73 -0.76
CA ARG A 127 -1.68 16.26 -0.78
C ARG A 127 -0.87 15.76 -1.97
N MET A 128 -1.04 14.50 -2.35
CA MET A 128 -0.38 13.91 -3.52
C MET A 128 -0.76 14.62 -4.82
N ILE A 129 -1.99 15.11 -4.93
CA ILE A 129 -2.44 15.89 -6.10
C ILE A 129 -1.77 17.26 -6.14
N ASP A 130 -1.60 17.90 -5.00
CA ASP A 130 -0.92 19.20 -4.94
C ASP A 130 0.57 19.05 -5.26
N ILE A 131 1.21 18.00 -4.75
CA ILE A 131 2.60 17.64 -5.12
C ILE A 131 2.69 17.35 -6.63
N ALA A 132 1.75 16.58 -7.20
CA ALA A 132 1.74 16.30 -8.63
C ALA A 132 1.69 17.57 -9.48
N LYS A 133 0.88 18.56 -9.08
CA LYS A 133 0.80 19.85 -9.78
C LYS A 133 2.12 20.61 -9.72
N VAL A 134 2.73 20.70 -8.53
CA VAL A 134 4.01 21.39 -8.32
C VAL A 134 5.12 20.75 -9.16
N GLU A 135 5.18 19.42 -9.20
CA GLU A 135 6.19 18.68 -9.95
C GLU A 135 5.90 18.58 -11.46
N ASN A 136 4.75 19.11 -11.90
CA ASN A 136 4.20 18.95 -13.24
C ASN A 136 4.12 17.47 -13.67
N ALA A 137 3.66 16.62 -12.74
CA ALA A 137 3.48 15.20 -12.95
C ALA A 137 2.05 14.87 -13.37
N LYS A 138 1.89 14.04 -14.40
CA LYS A 138 0.58 13.61 -14.92
C LYS A 138 0.13 12.26 -14.35
N ILE A 139 1.00 11.60 -13.58
CA ILE A 139 0.78 10.23 -13.12
C ILE A 139 1.13 10.11 -11.64
N ILE A 140 0.21 9.56 -10.85
CA ILE A 140 0.42 9.14 -9.48
C ILE A 140 0.49 7.61 -9.44
N MET A 141 1.59 7.05 -8.96
CA MET A 141 1.73 5.61 -8.76
C MET A 141 1.39 5.19 -7.33
N THR A 142 0.68 4.07 -7.20
CA THR A 142 0.33 3.45 -5.91
C THR A 142 0.51 1.93 -5.97
N GLY A 143 0.76 1.30 -4.81
CA GLY A 143 0.92 -0.15 -4.69
C GLY A 143 -0.37 -0.93 -4.45
N GLU A 144 -1.51 -0.49 -4.99
CA GLU A 144 -2.80 -1.18 -4.82
C GLU A 144 -2.79 -2.52 -5.59
N THR A 145 -3.19 -3.62 -4.93
CA THR A 145 -3.14 -4.99 -5.49
C THR A 145 -4.52 -5.50 -5.93
N ALA A 146 -4.59 -6.71 -6.50
CA ALA A 146 -5.85 -7.35 -6.91
C ALA A 146 -6.86 -7.57 -5.77
N LEU A 147 -6.45 -7.49 -4.52
CA LEU A 147 -7.33 -7.64 -3.36
C LEU A 147 -7.89 -6.30 -2.85
N GLU A 148 -7.41 -5.18 -3.38
CA GLU A 148 -7.91 -3.86 -3.00
C GLU A 148 -9.28 -3.59 -3.63
N LYS A 149 -10.15 -2.95 -2.85
CA LYS A 149 -11.52 -2.60 -3.28
C LYS A 149 -11.58 -1.73 -4.54
N ILE A 150 -10.48 -1.05 -4.87
CA ILE A 150 -10.37 -0.18 -6.04
C ILE A 150 -10.36 -0.95 -7.38
N ALA A 151 -10.03 -2.25 -7.37
CA ALA A 151 -9.99 -3.07 -8.58
C ALA A 151 -11.35 -3.13 -9.29
N GLY A 152 -12.45 -3.20 -8.54
CA GLY A 152 -13.81 -3.18 -9.09
C GLY A 152 -14.14 -1.88 -9.83
N PRO A 153 -14.03 -0.71 -9.18
CA PRO A 153 -14.21 0.60 -9.83
C PRO A 153 -13.28 0.84 -11.04
N VAL A 154 -12.04 0.35 -11.01
CA VAL A 154 -11.11 0.42 -12.15
C VAL A 154 -11.63 -0.42 -13.32
N PHE A 155 -12.04 -1.65 -13.08
CA PHE A 155 -12.57 -2.51 -14.14
C PHE A 155 -13.89 -1.98 -14.71
N GLN A 156 -14.77 -1.45 -13.85
CA GLN A 156 -15.98 -0.77 -14.29
C GLN A 156 -15.67 0.42 -15.20
N TYR A 157 -14.71 1.28 -14.82
CA TYR A 157 -14.27 2.39 -15.66
C TYR A 157 -13.81 1.91 -17.04
N ILE A 158 -13.04 0.82 -17.11
CA ILE A 158 -12.56 0.29 -18.39
C ILE A 158 -13.72 -0.24 -19.22
N ARG A 159 -14.66 -0.98 -18.64
CA ARG A 159 -15.87 -1.46 -19.33
C ARG A 159 -16.68 -0.30 -19.90
N GLU A 160 -16.90 0.76 -19.12
CA GLU A 160 -17.61 1.97 -19.57
C GLU A 160 -16.92 2.62 -20.78
N ASN A 161 -15.59 2.69 -20.80
CA ASN A 161 -14.81 3.26 -21.90
C ASN A 161 -14.59 2.30 -23.08
N ASN A 162 -15.00 1.03 -22.95
CA ASN A 162 -14.86 -0.01 -23.97
C ASN A 162 -16.20 -0.73 -24.21
N ALA A 163 -17.31 0.00 -24.18
CA ALA A 163 -18.67 -0.57 -24.27
C ALA A 163 -18.95 -1.35 -25.57
N HIS A 164 -18.11 -1.18 -26.60
CA HIS A 164 -18.16 -1.92 -27.85
C HIS A 164 -17.63 -3.37 -27.73
N VAL A 165 -16.88 -3.69 -26.67
CA VAL A 165 -16.34 -5.03 -26.42
C VAL A 165 -17.45 -5.96 -25.94
N LYS A 166 -17.59 -7.11 -26.61
CA LYS A 166 -18.63 -8.10 -26.27
C LYS A 166 -18.32 -8.75 -24.92
N ARG A 167 -19.36 -9.13 -24.19
CA ARG A 167 -19.24 -9.74 -22.85
C ARG A 167 -18.30 -10.95 -22.81
N LYS A 168 -18.30 -11.79 -23.86
CA LYS A 168 -17.43 -12.96 -23.97
C LYS A 168 -15.93 -12.62 -24.05
N ASP A 169 -15.62 -11.39 -24.46
CA ASP A 169 -14.26 -10.89 -24.67
C ASP A 169 -13.82 -9.96 -23.51
N GLU A 170 -14.62 -9.82 -22.43
CA GLU A 170 -14.32 -8.93 -21.29
C GLU A 170 -13.01 -9.29 -20.57
N LEU A 171 -12.55 -10.54 -20.68
CA LEU A 171 -11.26 -10.95 -20.12
C LEU A 171 -10.09 -10.17 -20.73
N GLU A 172 -10.21 -9.71 -21.98
CA GLU A 172 -9.18 -8.89 -22.62
C GLU A 172 -9.10 -7.48 -22.03
N LEU A 173 -10.15 -6.99 -21.36
CA LEU A 173 -10.14 -5.66 -20.76
C LEU A 173 -9.23 -5.58 -19.52
N TYR A 174 -8.88 -6.72 -18.93
CA TYR A 174 -7.95 -6.76 -17.79
C TYR A 174 -6.60 -6.12 -18.12
N LYS A 175 -6.11 -6.26 -19.36
CA LYS A 175 -4.81 -5.68 -19.77
C LYS A 175 -4.75 -4.16 -19.71
N LYS A 176 -5.88 -3.47 -19.58
CA LYS A 176 -5.99 -2.00 -19.47
C LYS A 176 -6.10 -1.50 -18.02
N MET A 177 -5.94 -2.35 -17.00
CA MET A 177 -6.20 -2.00 -15.61
C MET A 177 -5.11 -1.16 -14.94
N GLU A 178 -3.86 -1.29 -15.39
CA GLU A 178 -2.71 -0.74 -14.67
C GLU A 178 -2.71 0.79 -14.63
N ILE A 179 -3.25 1.48 -15.64
CA ILE A 179 -3.27 2.95 -15.66
C ILE A 179 -4.64 3.49 -16.07
N THR A 180 -5.26 4.24 -15.17
CA THR A 180 -6.61 4.80 -15.39
C THR A 180 -6.79 6.14 -14.69
N LYS A 181 -7.80 6.91 -15.08
CA LYS A 181 -8.20 8.15 -14.38
C LYS A 181 -9.09 7.90 -13.16
N VAL A 182 -8.98 6.73 -12.53
CA VAL A 182 -9.74 6.37 -11.32
C VAL A 182 -8.89 6.62 -10.08
N PRO A 183 -9.39 7.36 -9.06
CA PRO A 183 -10.72 7.99 -8.97
C PRO A 183 -10.94 9.22 -9.88
N LYS A 184 -12.08 9.26 -10.59
CA LYS A 184 -12.43 10.30 -11.60
C LYS A 184 -12.28 11.75 -11.08
N ARG A 185 -12.58 11.98 -9.79
CA ARG A 185 -12.56 13.31 -9.14
C ARG A 185 -11.21 14.03 -9.23
N TYR A 186 -10.11 13.29 -9.35
CA TYR A 186 -8.77 13.86 -9.33
C TYR A 186 -8.25 14.28 -10.70
N LYS A 187 -8.93 13.87 -11.79
CA LYS A 187 -8.58 14.23 -13.18
C LYS A 187 -7.11 13.97 -13.57
N ILE A 188 -6.46 13.02 -12.91
CA ILE A 188 -5.06 12.60 -13.14
C ILE A 188 -5.01 11.09 -13.38
N HIS A 189 -3.97 10.60 -14.04
CA HIS A 189 -3.75 9.16 -14.17
C HIS A 189 -3.22 8.58 -12.86
N PHE A 190 -3.78 7.45 -12.48
CA PHE A 190 -3.27 6.61 -11.41
C PHE A 190 -2.70 5.34 -12.01
N PHE A 191 -1.40 5.12 -11.77
CA PHE A 191 -0.68 3.92 -12.16
C PHE A 191 -0.64 2.94 -10.98
N ARG A 192 -1.07 1.70 -11.21
CA ARG A 192 -1.21 0.62 -10.23
C ARG A 192 -0.62 -0.66 -10.82
N PRO A 193 0.71 -0.82 -10.80
CA PRO A 193 1.37 -1.96 -11.45
C PRO A 193 0.88 -3.33 -10.95
N LEU A 194 0.34 -3.39 -9.73
CA LEU A 194 -0.04 -4.64 -9.07
C LEU A 194 -1.56 -4.90 -9.05
N ILE A 195 -2.37 -4.08 -9.72
CA ILE A 195 -3.84 -4.14 -9.60
C ILE A 195 -4.44 -5.47 -10.06
N ARG A 196 -3.72 -6.23 -10.90
CA ARG A 196 -4.06 -7.59 -11.33
C ARG A 196 -3.30 -8.70 -10.59
N VAL A 197 -2.31 -8.38 -9.76
CA VAL A 197 -1.43 -9.37 -9.14
C VAL A 197 -2.00 -9.86 -7.81
N GLY A 198 -2.13 -11.18 -7.66
CA GLY A 198 -2.55 -11.83 -6.42
C GLY A 198 -1.52 -11.74 -5.28
N HIS A 199 -1.97 -11.91 -4.03
CA HIS A 199 -1.13 -11.71 -2.85
C HIS A 199 0.17 -12.53 -2.82
N PHE A 200 0.09 -13.82 -3.18
CA PHE A 200 1.26 -14.70 -3.22
C PHE A 200 2.21 -14.37 -4.37
N ASP A 201 1.67 -13.89 -5.49
CA ASP A 201 2.48 -13.47 -6.63
C ASP A 201 3.25 -12.17 -6.34
N VAL A 202 2.69 -11.28 -5.52
CA VAL A 202 3.45 -10.12 -5.01
C VAL A 202 4.67 -10.56 -4.19
N PHE A 203 4.58 -11.62 -3.39
CA PHE A 203 5.75 -12.17 -2.70
C PHE A 203 6.78 -12.78 -3.66
N ASN A 204 6.32 -13.45 -4.72
CA ASN A 204 7.22 -13.98 -5.75
C ASN A 204 7.94 -12.85 -6.47
N LEU A 205 7.24 -11.76 -6.81
CA LEU A 205 7.84 -10.55 -7.38
C LEU A 205 8.82 -9.89 -6.40
N GLN A 206 8.48 -9.81 -5.12
CA GLN A 206 9.40 -9.31 -4.10
C GLN A 206 10.73 -10.09 -4.10
N LYS A 207 10.66 -11.42 -4.16
CA LYS A 207 11.85 -12.29 -4.26
C LYS A 207 12.59 -12.09 -5.58
N TYR A 208 11.86 -12.02 -6.70
CA TYR A 208 12.41 -11.80 -8.03
C TYR A 208 13.23 -10.50 -8.09
N TYR A 209 12.68 -9.40 -7.59
CA TYR A 209 13.35 -8.11 -7.50
C TYR A 209 14.35 -8.02 -6.33
N LYS A 210 14.56 -9.10 -5.57
CA LYS A 210 15.48 -9.15 -4.42
C LYS A 210 15.22 -8.01 -3.43
N ILE A 211 13.94 -7.75 -3.14
CA ILE A 211 13.52 -6.68 -2.23
C ILE A 211 13.42 -7.25 -0.82
N ASP A 212 14.33 -6.81 0.05
CA ASP A 212 14.30 -7.12 1.47
C ASP A 212 13.81 -5.92 2.26
N ILE A 213 12.72 -6.13 3.01
CA ILE A 213 12.01 -5.09 3.77
C ILE A 213 11.94 -5.54 5.22
N LYS A 214 12.50 -4.71 6.11
CA LYS A 214 12.37 -4.90 7.54
C LYS A 214 10.91 -4.74 7.96
N ARG A 215 10.40 -5.75 8.67
CA ARG A 215 9.05 -5.73 9.22
C ARG A 215 9.00 -5.00 10.55
N VAL A 216 7.87 -4.34 10.79
CA VAL A 216 7.57 -3.74 12.09
C VAL A 216 7.25 -4.83 13.11
N SER A 217 6.66 -5.94 12.64
CA SER A 217 6.14 -7.06 13.45
C SER A 217 4.84 -6.74 14.18
N GLU A 218 4.02 -5.86 13.61
CA GLU A 218 2.63 -5.74 14.03
C GLU A 218 1.88 -7.07 13.73
N ALA A 219 0.69 -7.29 14.30
CA ALA A 219 -0.22 -8.38 13.95
C ALA A 219 -1.61 -7.85 13.56
N GLY A 220 -2.42 -8.66 12.88
CA GLY A 220 -3.82 -8.33 12.73
C GLY A 220 -4.70 -9.53 12.47
N ASN A 221 -5.98 -9.31 12.71
CA ASN A 221 -7.00 -10.34 12.85
C ASN A 221 -7.51 -10.95 11.54
N LYS A 222 -6.98 -10.54 10.38
CA LYS A 222 -7.37 -11.08 9.07
C LYS A 222 -6.23 -11.83 8.41
N ILE A 223 -6.34 -13.16 8.39
CA ILE A 223 -5.44 -14.04 7.66
C ILE A 223 -5.37 -13.59 6.19
N GLY A 224 -4.15 -13.31 5.69
CA GLY A 224 -3.87 -12.99 4.29
C GLY A 224 -4.12 -11.55 3.83
N TYR A 225 -4.72 -10.69 4.65
CA TYR A 225 -4.96 -9.29 4.30
C TYR A 225 -4.68 -8.38 5.49
N TRP A 226 -3.39 -8.14 5.70
CA TRP A 226 -2.92 -7.39 6.84
C TRP A 226 -1.84 -6.39 6.44
N ARG A 227 -1.96 -5.15 6.94
CA ARG A 227 -1.09 -4.03 6.59
C ARG A 227 -0.21 -3.68 7.79
N GLU A 228 1.10 -3.63 7.54
CA GLU A 228 2.07 -3.02 8.44
C GLU A 228 2.18 -1.53 8.15
N GLY A 229 2.53 -0.75 9.16
CA GLY A 229 3.08 0.60 8.95
C GLY A 229 2.47 1.70 9.81
N CYS A 230 1.46 1.42 10.64
CA CYS A 230 0.86 2.44 11.51
C CYS A 230 0.02 1.82 12.63
N CYS A 231 0.29 2.19 13.89
CA CYS A 231 -0.48 1.73 15.06
C CYS A 231 -1.94 2.22 15.06
N LEU A 232 -2.25 3.33 14.37
CA LEU A 232 -3.58 3.94 14.44
C LEU A 232 -4.66 3.05 13.84
N GLN A 233 -4.30 2.05 13.03
CA GLN A 233 -5.25 1.05 12.53
C GLN A 233 -5.86 0.17 13.64
N TYR A 234 -5.27 0.17 14.84
CA TYR A 234 -5.73 -0.58 16.02
C TYR A 234 -6.59 0.28 16.96
N CYS A 235 -7.22 1.33 16.45
CA CYS A 235 -8.35 1.95 17.16
C CYS A 235 -9.55 0.99 17.16
N THR A 236 -10.18 0.77 18.31
CA THR A 236 -11.46 0.05 18.40
C THR A 236 -12.47 0.69 17.45
N PRO A 237 -13.20 -0.08 16.62
CA PRO A 237 -14.03 0.47 15.55
C PRO A 237 -15.05 1.56 15.97
N THR A 238 -15.55 1.50 17.19
CA THR A 238 -16.60 2.36 17.76
C THR A 238 -16.08 3.48 18.67
N CYS A 239 -14.79 3.48 19.02
CA CYS A 239 -14.24 4.53 19.88
C CYS A 239 -14.21 5.87 19.16
N GLU A 240 -14.23 6.94 19.94
CA GLU A 240 -13.92 8.27 19.43
C GLU A 240 -12.42 8.43 19.25
N LEU A 241 -12.03 9.08 18.16
CA LEU A 241 -10.65 9.33 17.84
C LEU A 241 -10.18 10.62 18.51
N THR A 242 -9.12 10.51 19.31
CA THR A 242 -8.45 11.63 19.96
C THR A 242 -6.94 11.50 19.84
N THR A 243 -6.22 12.59 20.01
CA THR A 243 -4.75 12.60 19.98
C THR A 243 -4.14 11.84 21.16
N GLU A 244 -4.81 11.83 22.32
CA GLU A 244 -4.41 11.05 23.49
C GLU A 244 -4.46 9.55 23.18
N LEU A 245 -5.55 9.08 22.57
CA LEU A 245 -5.67 7.68 22.14
C LEU A 245 -4.56 7.29 21.14
N PHE A 246 -4.19 8.20 20.24
CA PHE A 246 -3.13 7.96 19.27
C PHE A 246 -1.76 7.88 19.93
N ASP A 247 -1.47 8.76 20.90
CA ASP A 247 -0.24 8.74 21.69
C ASP A 247 -0.12 7.42 22.47
N ASP A 248 -1.19 6.97 23.10
CA ASP A 248 -1.25 5.69 23.80
C ASP A 248 -1.04 4.50 22.85
N LEU A 249 -1.77 4.48 21.72
CA LEU A 249 -1.63 3.44 20.70
C LEU A 249 -0.19 3.33 20.21
N TYR A 250 0.45 4.47 19.94
CA TYR A 250 1.85 4.50 19.51
C TYR A 250 2.78 3.95 20.59
N LYS A 251 2.69 4.47 21.82
CA LYS A 251 3.53 4.02 22.95
C LYS A 251 3.41 2.51 23.18
N ILE A 252 2.18 2.00 23.23
CA ILE A 252 1.90 0.60 23.56
C ILE A 252 2.29 -0.34 22.43
N ASN A 253 1.91 -0.02 21.19
CA ASN A 253 2.27 -0.87 20.05
C ASN A 253 3.75 -0.78 19.71
N LYS A 254 4.46 0.31 20.05
CA LYS A 254 5.91 0.38 19.91
C LYS A 254 6.58 -0.69 20.77
N LYS A 255 6.23 -0.76 22.05
CA LYS A 255 6.71 -1.82 22.96
C LYS A 255 6.32 -3.21 22.48
N ALA A 256 5.04 -3.41 22.12
CA ALA A 256 4.55 -4.71 21.69
C ALA A 256 5.29 -5.24 20.46
N THR A 257 5.49 -4.37 19.46
CA THR A 257 6.18 -4.74 18.22
C THR A 257 7.69 -4.91 18.41
N GLU A 258 8.33 -4.20 19.34
CA GLU A 258 9.72 -4.43 19.72
C GLU A 258 9.92 -5.80 20.36
N ILE A 259 9.09 -6.18 21.34
CA ILE A 259 9.11 -7.52 21.94
C ILE A 259 8.86 -8.59 20.88
N ALA A 260 7.81 -8.40 20.06
CA ALA A 260 7.45 -9.34 19.01
C ALA A 260 8.61 -9.58 18.03
N ARG A 261 9.26 -8.51 17.59
CA ARG A 261 10.41 -8.57 16.68
C ARG A 261 11.60 -9.30 17.30
N ASN A 262 11.94 -9.00 18.55
CA ASN A 262 13.07 -9.63 19.24
C ASN A 262 12.85 -11.13 19.50
N CYS A 263 11.60 -11.55 19.62
CA CYS A 263 11.22 -12.95 19.87
C CYS A 263 10.73 -13.69 18.61
N GLY A 264 10.77 -13.09 17.43
CA GLY A 264 10.40 -13.74 16.18
C GLY A 264 8.91 -14.01 15.96
N PHE A 265 8.03 -13.24 16.62
CA PHE A 265 6.58 -13.31 16.43
C PHE A 265 6.02 -11.94 16.02
N ARG A 266 4.70 -11.82 15.97
CA ARG A 266 3.98 -10.57 15.66
C ARG A 266 3.00 -10.22 16.75
N ALA A 267 2.84 -8.94 17.04
CA ALA A 267 1.90 -8.47 18.05
C ALA A 267 1.28 -7.12 17.70
N SER A 268 0.00 -6.95 18.03
CA SER A 268 -0.68 -5.66 18.07
C SER A 268 -1.65 -5.61 19.23
N ILE A 269 -1.89 -4.41 19.74
CA ILE A 269 -2.85 -4.13 20.81
C ILE A 269 -3.86 -3.11 20.29
N THR A 270 -5.14 -3.47 20.36
CA THR A 270 -6.27 -2.58 20.03
C THR A 270 -6.69 -1.78 21.26
N LEU A 271 -6.89 -0.47 21.10
CA LEU A 271 -7.37 0.42 22.17
C LEU A 271 -8.64 1.17 21.78
N PRO A 272 -9.54 1.47 22.74
CA PRO A 272 -9.45 1.17 24.18
C PRO A 272 -9.84 -0.25 24.58
N ALA A 273 -10.23 -1.13 23.65
CA ALA A 273 -10.71 -2.48 23.97
C ALA A 273 -9.66 -3.40 24.66
N LYS A 274 -8.37 -3.01 24.65
CA LYS A 274 -7.24 -3.77 25.20
C LYS A 274 -7.14 -5.20 24.61
N GLU A 275 -7.56 -5.38 23.36
CA GLU A 275 -7.48 -6.68 22.67
C GLU A 275 -6.07 -6.92 22.15
N ILE A 276 -5.48 -8.05 22.54
CA ILE A 276 -4.17 -8.50 22.05
C ILE A 276 -4.38 -9.39 20.83
N THR A 277 -3.62 -9.14 19.77
CA THR A 277 -3.47 -10.08 18.64
C THR A 277 -2.01 -10.48 18.54
N VAL A 278 -1.73 -11.79 18.50
CA VAL A 278 -0.38 -12.32 18.24
C VAL A 278 -0.39 -13.33 17.10
N ILE A 279 0.70 -13.41 16.35
CA ILE A 279 0.89 -14.43 15.30
C ILE A 279 2.28 -15.05 15.44
N PRO A 280 2.40 -16.38 15.59
CA PRO A 280 1.29 -17.34 15.71
C PRO A 280 0.53 -17.20 17.04
N GLU A 281 -0.70 -17.71 17.09
CA GLU A 281 -1.58 -17.64 18.27
C GLU A 281 -1.14 -18.65 19.34
N GLU A 282 -0.13 -18.30 20.13
CA GLU A 282 0.39 -19.13 21.22
C GLU A 282 0.35 -18.41 22.57
N GLU A 283 -0.05 -19.10 23.63
CA GLU A 283 -0.20 -18.54 25.00
C GLU A 283 1.07 -17.85 25.51
N LYS A 284 2.25 -18.41 25.18
CA LYS A 284 3.54 -17.83 25.57
C LYS A 284 3.77 -16.43 25.00
N TYR A 285 3.24 -16.14 23.81
CA TYR A 285 3.34 -14.82 23.18
C TYR A 285 2.30 -13.86 23.74
N PHE A 286 1.08 -14.33 24.02
CA PHE A 286 0.07 -13.54 24.72
C PHE A 286 0.58 -13.05 26.08
N LYS A 287 1.16 -13.94 26.91
CA LYS A 287 1.71 -13.59 28.22
C LYS A 287 2.78 -12.49 28.13
N LYS A 288 3.67 -12.57 27.13
CA LYS A 288 4.71 -11.55 26.87
C LYS A 288 4.14 -10.17 26.54
N ILE A 289 2.98 -10.11 25.90
CA ILE A 289 2.35 -8.86 25.50
C ILE A 289 1.40 -8.32 26.59
N GLU A 290 0.78 -9.21 27.37
CA GLU A 290 -0.13 -8.85 28.46
C GLU A 290 0.55 -7.99 29.53
N GLU A 291 1.84 -8.21 29.80
CA GLU A 291 2.61 -7.39 30.74
C GLU A 291 2.58 -5.90 30.38
N ILE A 292 2.54 -5.55 29.09
CA ILE A 292 2.45 -4.15 28.62
C ILE A 292 1.12 -3.51 29.05
N LEU A 293 0.03 -4.27 29.07
CA LEU A 293 -1.29 -3.75 29.44
C LEU A 293 -1.41 -3.46 30.94
N LYS A 294 -0.57 -4.08 31.77
CA LYS A 294 -0.51 -3.85 33.22
C LYS A 294 0.18 -2.54 33.59
N GLU A 295 0.93 -1.95 32.65
CA GLU A 295 1.59 -0.65 32.80
C GLU A 295 0.69 0.56 32.47
N ILE A 296 -0.61 0.33 32.19
CA ILE A 296 -1.61 1.32 31.77
C ILE A 296 -2.82 1.30 32.69
#